data_AF-A0AAV0YB08-F1
#
_entry.id   AF-A0AAV0YB08-F1
#
_cell.length_a   1.000
_cell.length_b   1.000
_cell.length_c   1.000
_cell.angle_alpha   90.00
_cell.angle_beta   90.00
_cell.angle_gamma   90.00
#
_symmetry.space_group_name_H-M   'P 1'
#
loop_
_entity.id
_entity.type
_entity.pdbx_description
1 polymer ?
#
loop_
_entity_poly.entity_id
_entity_poly.type
_entity_poly.pdbx_seq_one_letter_code
_entity_poly.pdbx_strand_id
1 'polypeptide(L)'
;MSDVRCWSKEFLTDFLNIYKSFSCLWKSKSKDYSNKHLRNDAYDEMVNFCKPSFPEANREFVVKKIQSLRGSFRKEMKKVMESQRSGSSKDDIYVPTLWYYDLLLFTKDQEIPTDSISNLGENECPVMNEPMLDDDESNDITDNTEPINSIVPEDQPQNTVIFYSYLNFII
;
A
#
# COMPACT_ATOMS: atom_id res chain seq x y z
N MET A 1 -4.64 21.80 14.13
CA MET A 1 -3.98 20.48 14.13
C MET A 1 -4.76 19.60 15.09
N SER A 2 -5.79 18.92 14.60
CA SER A 2 -6.70 18.12 15.44
C SER A 2 -5.94 16.90 15.94
N ASP A 3 -5.89 16.73 17.26
CA ASP A 3 -5.06 15.68 17.86
C ASP A 3 -5.59 14.30 17.44
N VAL A 4 -4.83 13.61 16.60
CA VAL A 4 -5.13 12.26 16.04
C VAL A 4 -5.13 11.16 17.13
N ARG A 5 -5.10 11.56 18.40
CA ARG A 5 -4.84 10.72 19.56
C ARG A 5 -6.08 10.08 20.17
N CYS A 6 -7.29 10.55 19.85
CA CYS A 6 -8.52 9.94 20.35
C CYS A 6 -9.19 9.07 19.28
N TRP A 7 -8.63 7.87 19.05
CA TRP A 7 -9.35 6.79 18.37
C TRP A 7 -10.02 5.94 19.43
N SER A 8 -11.36 5.95 19.48
CA SER A 8 -12.08 5.07 20.40
C SER A 8 -11.84 3.61 20.01
N LYS A 9 -11.97 2.69 20.98
CA LYS A 9 -11.77 1.27 20.76
C LYS A 9 -12.71 0.73 19.68
N GLU A 10 -13.97 1.15 19.71
CA GLU A 10 -15.00 0.77 18.74
C GLU A 10 -14.67 1.29 17.36
N PHE A 11 -14.39 2.59 17.22
CA PHE A 11 -14.05 3.19 15.93
C PHE A 11 -12.80 2.57 15.30
N LEU A 12 -11.76 2.29 16.10
CA LEU A 12 -10.57 1.62 15.59
C LEU A 12 -10.85 0.16 15.19
N THR A 13 -11.74 -0.52 15.92
CA THR A 13 -12.15 -1.90 15.59
C THR A 13 -12.86 -1.93 14.23
N ASP A 14 -13.82 -1.04 14.01
CA ASP A 14 -14.55 -0.93 12.75
C ASP A 14 -13.61 -0.54 11.60
N PHE A 15 -12.72 0.43 11.84
CA PHE A 15 -11.69 0.81 10.88
C PHE A 15 -10.80 -0.37 10.47
N LEU A 16 -10.38 -1.20 11.44
CA LEU A 16 -9.56 -2.39 11.17
C LEU A 16 -10.36 -3.48 10.46
N ASN A 17 -11.65 -3.62 10.74
CA ASN A 17 -12.52 -4.57 10.04
C ASN A 17 -12.70 -4.20 8.56
N ILE A 18 -12.94 -2.91 8.28
CA ILE A 18 -12.99 -2.38 6.91
C ILE A 18 -11.63 -2.56 6.21
N TYR A 19 -10.53 -2.27 6.91
CA TYR A 19 -9.20 -2.49 6.37
C TYR A 19 -8.95 -3.97 6.01
N LYS A 20 -9.44 -4.90 6.84
CA LYS A 20 -9.32 -6.35 6.63
C LYS A 20 -10.07 -6.82 5.39
N SER A 21 -11.24 -6.26 5.06
CA SER A 21 -12.00 -6.64 3.86
C SER A 21 -11.29 -6.25 2.56
N PHE A 22 -10.44 -5.21 2.58
CA PHE A 22 -9.71 -4.77 1.39
C PHE A 22 -8.41 -5.51 1.16
N SER A 23 -8.48 -6.71 0.57
CA SER A 23 -7.31 -7.50 0.15
C SER A 23 -6.32 -6.70 -0.70
N CYS A 24 -6.81 -5.77 -1.52
CA CYS A 24 -5.99 -4.88 -2.36
C CYS A 24 -5.04 -3.97 -1.58
N LEU A 25 -5.29 -3.71 -0.29
CA LEU A 25 -4.47 -2.83 0.55
C LEU A 25 -3.36 -3.57 1.32
N TRP A 26 -3.54 -4.85 1.60
CA TRP A 26 -2.64 -5.59 2.51
C TRP A 26 -2.06 -6.87 1.93
N LYS A 27 -2.74 -7.52 0.97
CA LYS A 27 -2.32 -8.83 0.45
C LYS A 27 -1.47 -8.67 -0.81
N SER A 28 -0.17 -8.46 -0.63
CA SER A 28 0.79 -8.24 -1.74
C SER A 28 0.77 -9.33 -2.81
N LYS A 29 0.48 -10.57 -2.41
CA LYS A 29 0.40 -11.75 -3.29
C LYS A 29 -0.90 -11.86 -4.09
N SER A 30 -1.90 -11.01 -3.86
CA SER A 30 -3.16 -11.02 -4.62
C SER A 30 -3.03 -10.25 -5.93
N LYS A 31 -3.76 -10.66 -6.97
CA LYS A 31 -3.91 -9.88 -8.21
C LYS A 31 -4.51 -8.49 -7.94
N ASP A 32 -5.38 -8.42 -6.93
CA ASP A 32 -6.05 -7.20 -6.47
C ASP A 32 -5.08 -6.11 -5.99
N TYR A 33 -3.89 -6.49 -5.51
CA TYR A 33 -2.89 -5.55 -5.01
C TYR A 33 -2.25 -4.73 -6.13
N SER A 34 -2.14 -5.29 -7.34
CA SER A 34 -1.63 -4.58 -8.50
C SER A 34 -2.67 -3.62 -9.11
N ASN A 35 -3.96 -3.87 -8.87
CA ASN A 35 -5.04 -3.05 -9.41
C ASN A 35 -5.10 -1.68 -8.72
N LYS A 36 -4.65 -0.64 -9.43
CA LYS A 36 -4.64 0.75 -8.96
C LYS A 36 -6.04 1.28 -8.66
N HIS A 37 -7.04 0.94 -9.48
CA HIS A 37 -8.41 1.41 -9.29
C HIS A 37 -8.99 0.86 -7.98
N LEU A 38 -8.90 -0.45 -7.80
CA LEU A 38 -9.41 -1.10 -6.59
C LEU A 38 -8.73 -0.61 -5.30
N ARG A 39 -7.44 -0.28 -5.38
CA ARG A 39 -6.71 0.33 -4.26
C ARG A 39 -7.20 1.75 -3.95
N ASN A 40 -7.44 2.56 -4.97
CA ASN A 40 -7.94 3.92 -4.78
C ASN A 40 -9.35 3.89 -4.20
N ASP A 41 -10.24 3.06 -4.76
CA ASP A 41 -11.61 2.90 -4.28
C ASP A 41 -11.63 2.47 -2.80
N ALA A 42 -10.78 1.51 -2.42
CA ALA A 42 -10.64 1.09 -1.02
C ALA A 42 -10.18 2.22 -0.09
N TYR A 43 -9.21 3.04 -0.51
CA TYR A 43 -8.79 4.19 0.29
C TYR A 43 -9.89 5.24 0.39
N ASP A 44 -10.64 5.48 -0.68
CA ASP A 44 -11.74 6.45 -0.70
C ASP A 44 -12.87 6.01 0.25
N GLU A 45 -13.18 4.71 0.30
CA GLU A 45 -14.14 4.16 1.24
C GLU A 45 -13.67 4.34 2.70
N MET A 46 -12.40 4.04 2.99
CA MET A 46 -11.83 4.26 4.32
C MET A 46 -11.80 5.74 4.71
N VAL A 47 -11.58 6.65 3.76
CA VAL A 47 -11.66 8.10 3.99
C VAL A 47 -13.11 8.50 4.29
N ASN A 48 -14.08 7.99 3.54
CA ASN A 48 -15.50 8.25 3.75
C ASN A 48 -15.97 7.76 5.12
N PHE A 49 -15.45 6.62 5.60
CA PHE A 49 -15.66 6.16 6.98
C PHE A 49 -15.05 7.12 8.02
N CYS A 50 -13.89 7.71 7.73
CA CYS A 50 -13.22 8.63 8.65
C CYS A 50 -13.84 10.03 8.70
N LYS A 51 -14.42 10.52 7.60
CA LYS A 51 -14.95 11.89 7.47
C LYS A 51 -15.92 12.34 8.57
N PRO A 52 -16.89 11.52 9.03
CA PRO A 52 -17.80 11.91 10.10
C PRO A 52 -17.11 12.21 11.43
N SER A 53 -16.03 11.50 11.76
CA SER A 53 -15.27 11.70 12.99
C SER A 53 -14.11 12.66 12.83
N PHE A 54 -13.53 12.72 11.63
CA PHE A 54 -12.36 13.52 11.28
C PHE A 54 -12.66 14.25 9.96
N PRO A 55 -13.18 15.49 10.02
CA PRO A 55 -13.53 16.25 8.81
C PRO A 55 -12.35 16.48 7.85
N GLU A 56 -11.14 16.60 8.42
CA GLU A 56 -9.87 16.76 7.68
C GLU A 56 -9.30 15.42 7.17
N ALA A 57 -10.04 14.32 7.29
CA ALA A 57 -9.57 13.01 6.82
C ALA A 57 -9.39 13.03 5.31
N ASN A 58 -8.14 12.87 4.90
CA ASN A 58 -7.75 12.66 3.51
C ASN A 58 -7.09 11.28 3.35
N ARG A 59 -6.75 10.94 2.11
CA ARG A 59 -6.08 9.68 1.80
C ARG A 59 -4.78 9.49 2.58
N GLU A 60 -3.99 10.55 2.70
CA GLU A 60 -2.73 10.50 3.45
C GLU A 60 -2.94 10.21 4.94
N PHE A 61 -4.00 10.75 5.53
CA PHE A 61 -4.36 10.51 6.93
C PHE A 61 -4.62 9.02 7.18
N VAL A 62 -5.41 8.39 6.30
CA VAL A 62 -5.70 6.95 6.36
C VAL A 62 -4.42 6.13 6.17
N VAL A 63 -3.60 6.47 5.16
CA VAL A 63 -2.33 5.78 4.89
C VAL A 63 -1.38 5.88 6.09
N LYS A 64 -1.18 7.09 6.63
CA LYS A 64 -0.34 7.33 7.82
C LYS A 64 -0.86 6.54 9.03
N LYS A 65 -2.17 6.47 9.21
CA LYS A 65 -2.78 5.69 10.29
C LYS A 65 -2.52 4.20 10.14
N ILE A 66 -2.78 3.62 8.97
CA ILE A 66 -2.50 2.20 8.68
C ILE A 66 -1.03 1.89 8.90
N GLN A 67 -0.13 2.75 8.41
CA GLN A 67 1.32 2.56 8.58
C GLN A 67 1.73 2.58 10.05
N SER A 68 1.16 3.49 10.86
CA SER A 68 1.38 3.54 12.31
C SER A 68 0.91 2.25 13.01
N LEU A 69 -0.29 1.76 12.68
CA LEU A 69 -0.85 0.52 13.23
C LEU A 69 0.01 -0.69 12.89
N ARG A 70 0.38 -0.85 11.62
CA ARG A 70 1.29 -1.91 11.15
C ARG A 70 2.67 -1.80 11.81
N GLY A 71 3.19 -0.59 11.99
CA GLY A 71 4.46 -0.36 12.69
C GLY A 71 4.43 -0.86 14.13
N SER A 72 3.38 -0.55 14.89
CA SER A 72 3.17 -1.05 16.25
C SER A 72 3.03 -2.57 16.28
N PHE A 73 2.25 -3.14 15.36
CA PHE A 73 2.06 -4.58 15.24
C PHE A 73 3.38 -5.32 14.97
N ARG A 74 4.22 -4.83 14.04
CA ARG A 74 5.54 -5.44 13.76
C ARG A 74 6.45 -5.47 14.98
N LYS A 75 6.50 -4.37 15.74
CA LYS A 75 7.29 -4.29 16.98
C LYS A 75 6.83 -5.32 18.00
N GLU A 76 5.52 -5.45 18.17
CA GLU A 76 4.95 -6.42 19.11
C GLU A 76 5.19 -7.85 18.64
N MET A 77 4.99 -8.14 17.35
CA MET A 77 5.27 -9.44 16.75
C MET A 77 6.74 -9.85 16.90
N LYS A 78 7.67 -8.91 16.75
CA LYS A 78 9.11 -9.17 16.96
C LYS A 78 9.40 -9.67 18.38
N LYS A 79 8.80 -9.06 19.41
CA LYS A 79 8.97 -9.53 20.80
C LYS A 79 8.44 -10.95 21.01
N VAL A 80 7.28 -11.26 20.42
CA VAL A 80 6.70 -12.62 20.47
C VAL A 80 7.64 -13.62 19.83
N MET A 81 8.17 -13.31 18.65
CA MET A 81 9.10 -14.18 17.92
C MET A 81 10.44 -14.34 18.67
N GLU A 82 10.98 -13.28 19.24
CA GLU A 82 12.23 -13.32 20.03
C GLU A 82 12.08 -14.20 21.28
N SER A 83 10.97 -14.07 22.01
CA SER A 83 10.65 -14.90 23.18
C SER A 83 10.51 -16.39 22.82
N GLN A 84 9.97 -16.70 21.64
CA GLN A 84 9.91 -18.07 21.12
C GLN A 84 11.31 -18.60 20.72
N ARG A 85 12.15 -17.75 20.12
CA ARG A 85 13.49 -18.14 19.64
C ARG A 85 14.50 -18.34 20.77
N SER A 86 14.39 -17.62 21.88
CA SER A 86 15.32 -17.70 23.02
C SER A 86 15.21 -19.02 23.82
N GLY A 87 14.39 -19.98 23.39
CA GLY A 87 14.29 -21.29 24.03
C GLY A 87 13.60 -21.24 25.40
N SER A 88 12.84 -20.18 25.67
CA SER A 88 12.07 -20.06 26.91
C SER A 88 11.08 -21.24 26.99
N SER A 89 10.96 -21.86 28.16
CA SER A 89 9.94 -22.91 28.40
C SER A 89 8.56 -22.40 27.95
N LYS A 90 7.64 -23.30 27.57
CA LYS A 90 6.29 -22.94 27.07
C LYS A 90 5.53 -21.92 27.94
N ASP A 91 5.89 -21.81 29.21
CA ASP A 91 5.30 -20.89 30.20
C ASP A 91 5.86 -19.45 30.14
N ASP A 92 6.94 -19.18 29.39
CA ASP A 92 7.60 -17.87 29.27
C ASP A 92 7.41 -17.19 27.90
N ILE A 93 6.44 -17.66 27.10
CA ILE A 93 6.15 -17.02 25.80
C ILE A 93 5.51 -15.65 26.04
N TYR A 94 6.11 -14.62 25.47
CA TYR A 94 5.62 -13.25 25.57
C TYR A 94 4.21 -13.12 25.00
N VAL A 95 3.28 -12.65 25.83
CA VAL A 95 1.91 -12.34 25.43
C VAL A 95 1.85 -10.89 24.93
N PRO A 96 1.36 -10.65 23.69
CA PRO A 96 1.16 -9.30 23.18
C PRO A 96 0.31 -8.44 24.11
N THR A 97 0.81 -7.25 24.41
CA THR A 97 0.11 -6.21 25.20
C THR A 97 -0.78 -5.33 24.34
N LEU A 98 -0.62 -5.40 23.02
CA LEU A 98 -1.37 -4.61 22.06
C LEU A 98 -2.81 -5.13 21.94
N TRP A 99 -3.80 -4.35 22.40
CA TRP A 99 -5.20 -4.82 22.47
C TRP A 99 -5.81 -5.18 21.11
N TYR A 100 -5.33 -4.57 20.01
CA TYR A 100 -5.78 -4.86 18.65
C TYR A 100 -4.87 -5.83 17.90
N TYR A 101 -3.98 -6.54 18.62
CA TYR A 101 -3.04 -7.48 18.01
C TYR A 101 -3.75 -8.54 17.16
N ASP A 102 -4.80 -9.16 17.70
CA ASP A 102 -5.57 -10.20 17.01
C ASP A 102 -6.29 -9.68 15.76
N LEU A 103 -6.70 -8.41 15.78
CA LEU A 103 -7.35 -7.77 14.63
C LEU A 103 -6.39 -7.59 13.46
N LEU A 104 -5.08 -7.45 13.70
CA LEU A 104 -4.05 -7.31 12.67
C LEU A 104 -3.35 -8.64 12.33
N LEU A 105 -3.71 -9.75 12.99
CA LEU A 105 -3.04 -11.04 12.79
C LEU A 105 -3.12 -11.55 11.34
N PHE A 106 -4.13 -11.11 10.57
CA PHE A 106 -4.28 -11.46 9.15
C PHE A 106 -3.15 -10.91 8.26
N THR A 107 -2.45 -9.85 8.69
CA THR A 107 -1.33 -9.29 7.93
C THR A 107 -0.01 -10.00 8.22
N LYS A 108 0.07 -10.91 9.20
CA LYS A 108 1.31 -11.54 9.65
C LYS A 108 2.16 -12.10 8.50
N ASP A 109 1.53 -12.77 7.53
CA ASP A 109 2.20 -13.44 6.42
C ASP A 109 2.86 -12.46 5.44
N GLN A 110 2.50 -11.18 5.54
CA GLN A 110 3.02 -10.07 4.74
C GLN A 110 4.09 -9.27 5.50
N GLU A 111 4.13 -9.43 6.83
CA GLU A 111 4.98 -8.63 7.71
C GLU A 111 6.25 -9.34 8.14
N ILE A 112 6.34 -10.66 7.96
CA ILE A 112 7.55 -11.43 8.17
C ILE A 112 8.47 -11.14 6.98
N PRO A 113 9.54 -10.35 7.14
CA PRO A 113 10.64 -10.44 6.20
C PRO A 113 11.18 -11.85 6.36
N THR A 114 11.34 -12.60 5.26
CA THR A 114 12.14 -13.82 5.29
C THR A 114 13.43 -13.47 6.01
N ASP A 115 13.70 -14.08 7.16
CA ASP A 115 14.89 -13.80 7.95
C ASP A 115 16.08 -13.80 7.00
N SER A 116 16.76 -12.65 6.91
CA SER A 116 18.04 -12.59 6.23
C SER A 116 18.94 -13.60 6.91
N ILE A 117 19.24 -14.67 6.17
CA ILE A 117 20.39 -15.55 6.38
C ILE A 117 21.53 -14.68 6.90
N SER A 118 21.99 -14.96 8.12
CA SER A 118 23.10 -14.25 8.72
C SER A 118 24.35 -14.50 7.88
N ASN A 119 24.70 -13.56 7.01
CA ASN A 119 26.03 -13.54 6.39
C ASN A 119 27.04 -13.08 7.45
N LEU A 120 27.49 -14.02 8.29
CA LEU A 120 28.88 -13.99 8.75
C LEU A 120 29.73 -14.40 7.53
N GLY A 121 29.95 -13.43 6.65
CA GLY A 121 30.67 -13.58 5.41
C GLY A 121 30.84 -12.19 4.84
N GLU A 122 32.06 -11.69 4.99
CA GLU A 122 32.50 -10.34 4.66
C GLU A 122 32.12 -9.97 3.21
N ASN A 123 31.71 -8.70 3.06
CA ASN A 123 31.74 -7.88 1.85
C ASN A 123 31.04 -8.42 0.58
N GLU A 124 29.89 -7.83 0.25
CA GLU A 124 29.67 -6.99 -0.95
C GLU A 124 28.17 -6.72 -1.14
N CYS A 125 27.81 -5.44 -1.29
CA CYS A 125 26.44 -4.97 -1.47
C CYS A 125 25.98 -5.19 -2.92
N PRO A 126 24.80 -5.81 -3.17
CA PRO A 126 24.18 -5.73 -4.50
C PRO A 126 23.57 -4.34 -4.71
N VAL A 127 24.05 -3.70 -5.77
CA VAL A 127 23.66 -2.40 -6.32
C VAL A 127 22.14 -2.24 -6.43
N MET A 128 21.63 -1.11 -5.94
CA MET A 128 20.29 -0.63 -6.23
C MET A 128 20.21 -0.19 -7.70
N ASN A 129 19.25 -0.73 -8.44
CA ASN A 129 18.87 -0.16 -9.74
C ASN A 129 18.15 1.18 -9.50
N GLU A 130 18.90 2.26 -9.61
CA GLU A 130 18.38 3.62 -9.75
C GLU A 130 18.18 3.90 -11.26
N PRO A 131 17.00 4.33 -11.72
CA PRO A 131 16.82 4.71 -13.12
C PRO A 131 17.62 5.98 -13.40
N MET A 132 18.57 5.87 -14.33
CA MET A 132 19.36 6.99 -14.81
C MET A 132 18.45 8.07 -15.40
N LEU A 133 18.55 9.28 -14.85
CA LEU A 133 18.15 10.50 -15.52
C LEU A 133 19.36 10.92 -16.36
N ASP A 134 19.28 10.69 -17.66
CA ASP A 134 20.23 11.25 -18.61
C ASP A 134 19.86 12.72 -18.85
N ASP A 135 20.50 13.61 -18.09
CA ASP A 135 20.67 15.01 -18.47
C ASP A 135 21.97 15.11 -19.29
N ASP A 136 21.85 15.31 -20.61
CA ASP A 136 22.94 15.92 -21.38
C ASP A 136 22.38 16.96 -22.34
N GLU A 137 22.66 18.21 -22.01
CA GLU A 137 22.37 19.41 -22.79
C GLU A 137 23.69 19.89 -23.42
N SER A 138 23.60 20.35 -24.69
CA SER A 138 24.58 21.19 -25.43
C SER A 138 25.76 20.42 -26.09
N ASN A 139 26.05 20.48 -27.41
CA ASN A 139 26.11 21.60 -28.37
C ASN A 139 26.05 21.19 -29.87
N ASP A 140 25.34 22.02 -30.65
CA ASP A 140 25.68 22.68 -31.93
C ASP A 140 26.29 21.97 -33.19
N ILE A 141 25.50 22.08 -34.28
CA ILE A 141 25.79 22.41 -35.70
C ILE A 141 26.64 21.44 -36.58
N THR A 142 26.02 20.92 -37.65
CA THR A 142 26.29 21.36 -39.05
C THR A 142 25.28 20.77 -40.05
N ASP A 143 24.59 21.68 -40.73
CA ASP A 143 24.16 21.72 -42.13
C ASP A 143 24.27 20.45 -42.99
N ASN A 144 23.15 20.02 -43.61
CA ASN A 144 22.98 20.01 -45.08
C ASN A 144 21.73 19.23 -45.54
N THR A 145 21.00 19.88 -46.45
CA THR A 145 20.21 19.36 -47.59
C THR A 145 18.76 18.88 -47.39
N GLU A 146 17.91 19.57 -48.17
CA GLU A 146 16.45 19.57 -48.34
C GLU A 146 15.86 18.33 -49.08
N PRO A 147 14.65 18.38 -49.69
CA PRO A 147 13.35 18.18 -49.03
C PRO A 147 12.48 17.13 -49.77
N ILE A 148 11.67 16.31 -49.08
CA ILE A 148 10.57 15.59 -49.75
C ILE A 148 9.30 15.67 -48.92
N ASN A 149 8.54 16.72 -49.23
CA ASN A 149 7.14 16.69 -49.65
C ASN A 149 6.21 15.54 -49.18
N SER A 150 5.02 15.98 -48.77
CA SER A 150 3.70 15.42 -49.08
C SER A 150 2.97 14.55 -48.05
N ILE A 151 1.88 15.17 -47.54
CA ILE A 151 0.50 14.66 -47.43
C ILE A 151 -0.04 14.36 -46.02
N VAL A 152 -0.72 15.39 -45.50
CA VAL A 152 -2.09 15.48 -44.91
C VAL A 152 -2.50 14.56 -43.73
N PRO A 153 -3.19 15.10 -42.70
CA PRO A 153 -3.54 14.39 -41.47
C PRO A 153 -4.89 13.65 -41.57
N GLU A 154 -5.07 12.60 -40.78
CA GLU A 154 -6.39 12.03 -40.53
C GLU A 154 -6.65 11.92 -39.03
N ASP A 155 -7.85 12.37 -38.69
CA ASP A 155 -8.28 12.85 -37.40
C ASP A 155 -9.50 12.00 -36.98
N GLN A 156 -9.59 11.73 -35.67
CA GLN A 156 -10.82 11.40 -34.92
C GLN A 156 -11.35 9.92 -34.98
N PRO A 157 -12.33 9.54 -34.12
CA PRO A 157 -12.11 8.75 -32.91
C PRO A 157 -13.19 7.63 -32.78
N GLN A 158 -13.50 7.21 -31.55
CA GLN A 158 -14.77 6.61 -31.07
C GLN A 158 -14.67 5.16 -30.58
N ASN A 159 -14.75 4.99 -29.26
CA ASN A 159 -15.63 3.97 -28.68
C ASN A 159 -16.05 4.36 -27.26
N THR A 160 -17.15 5.12 -27.21
CA THR A 160 -18.01 5.30 -26.02
C THR A 160 -19.22 4.38 -26.21
N VAL A 161 -19.88 4.02 -25.08
CA VAL A 161 -21.09 3.19 -24.88
C VAL A 161 -20.88 1.67 -25.07
N ILE A 162 -21.06 0.82 -24.07
CA ILE A 162 -22.33 0.52 -23.38
C ILE A 162 -22.11 -0.23 -22.04
N PHE A 163 -22.45 0.37 -20.88
CA PHE A 163 -22.62 -0.39 -19.62
C PHE A 163 -23.70 0.23 -18.70
N TYR A 164 -24.75 0.79 -19.28
CA TYR A 164 -25.99 1.08 -18.56
C TYR A 164 -27.07 0.10 -18.98
N SER A 165 -27.08 -1.09 -18.36
CA SER A 165 -28.19 -2.05 -18.49
C SER A 165 -28.45 -2.88 -17.23
N TYR A 166 -28.25 -2.29 -16.04
CA TYR A 166 -28.76 -2.86 -14.80
C TYR A 166 -29.58 -1.83 -14.05
N LEU A 167 -30.78 -1.52 -14.56
CA LEU A 167 -31.88 -1.07 -13.74
C LEU A 167 -33.19 -1.45 -14.45
N ASN A 168 -34.09 -2.10 -13.70
CA ASN A 168 -35.42 -2.61 -14.05
C ASN A 168 -35.53 -4.08 -14.48
N PHE A 169 -35.39 -4.99 -13.51
CA PHE A 169 -36.28 -6.16 -13.47
C PHE A 169 -36.33 -6.81 -12.07
N ILE A 170 -37.13 -6.28 -11.14
CA ILE A 170 -37.81 -7.10 -10.12
C ILE A 170 -39.21 -6.50 -9.93
N ILE A 171 -40.20 -7.28 -10.35
CA ILE A 171 -41.60 -7.23 -9.90
C ILE A 171 -41.67 -7.96 -8.56
#